data_AF-A0A4Q6BP37-F1
#
_entry.id   AF-A0A4Q6BP37-F1
#
_cell.length_a   1.000
_cell.length_b   1.000
_cell.length_c   1.000
_cell.angle_alpha   90.00
_cell.angle_beta   90.00
_cell.angle_gamma   90.00
#
_symmetry.space_group_name_H-M   'P 1'
#
loop_
_entity.id
_entity.type
_entity.pdbx_description
1 polymer ?
#
loop_
_entity_poly.entity_id
_entity_poly.type
_entity_poly.pdbx_seq_one_letter_code
_entity_poly.pdbx_strand_id
1 'polypeptide(L)' 'AIRFNDISGAGYRFIADQVIDIDSRNPQTASRVASSFNMWKTLDTKRQELVKTELQRILAKPGLSSNVFEIVSKSLAN' A
#
# COMPACT_ATOMS: atom_id res chain seq x y z
N ALA A 1 -1.49 3.36 -20.23
CA ALA A 1 -2.49 3.07 -19.18
C ALA A 1 -1.79 2.40 -18.01
N ILE A 2 -1.95 2.90 -16.78
CA ILE A 2 -1.35 2.28 -15.59
C ILE A 2 -2.20 1.06 -15.23
N ARG A 3 -1.57 -0.12 -15.14
CA ARG A 3 -2.21 -1.35 -14.66
C ARG A 3 -1.74 -1.63 -13.24
N PHE A 4 -2.67 -1.98 -12.35
CA PHE A 4 -2.36 -2.19 -10.93
C PHE A 4 -1.31 -3.27 -10.73
N ASN A 5 -1.47 -4.43 -11.39
CA ASN A 5 -0.54 -5.57 -11.31
C ASN A 5 0.53 -5.58 -12.41
N ASP A 6 0.93 -4.41 -12.90
CA ASP A 6 2.02 -4.33 -13.85
C ASP A 6 3.36 -4.75 -13.19
N ILE A 7 4.16 -5.52 -13.92
CA ILE A 7 5.45 -6.03 -13.40
C ILE A 7 6.49 -4.92 -13.19
N SER A 8 6.27 -3.73 -13.74
CA SER A 8 7.06 -2.53 -13.44
C SER A 8 6.82 -2.00 -12.02
N GLY A 9 5.73 -2.38 -11.37
CA GLY A 9 5.33 -1.87 -10.06
C GLY A 9 4.72 -0.46 -10.07
N ALA A 10 4.54 0.15 -11.24
CA ALA A 10 3.99 1.51 -11.36
C ALA A 10 2.60 1.66 -10.72
N GLY A 11 1.76 0.62 -10.82
CA GLY A 11 0.45 0.60 -10.17
C GLY A 11 0.53 0.59 -8.64
N TYR A 12 1.44 -0.21 -8.08
CA TYR A 12 1.66 -0.28 -6.63
C TYR A 12 2.19 1.05 -6.08
N ARG A 13 3.17 1.63 -6.77
CA ARG A 13 3.73 2.95 -6.41
C ARG A 13 2.68 4.04 -6.41
N PHE A 14 1.87 4.09 -7.47
CA PHE A 14 0.79 5.06 -7.60
C PHE A 14 -0.20 4.95 -6.42
N ILE A 15 -0.66 3.74 -6.10
CA ILE A 15 -1.59 3.55 -4.98
C ILE A 15 -0.95 3.93 -3.64
N ALA A 16 0.32 3.57 -3.42
CA ALA A 16 1.02 3.96 -2.19
C ALA A 16 1.21 5.48 -2.07
N ASP A 17 1.46 6.19 -3.17
CA ASP A 17 1.49 7.66 -3.18
C ASP A 17 0.13 8.26 -2.81
N GLN A 18 -0.96 7.72 -3.35
CA GLN A 18 -2.32 8.15 -2.99
C GLN A 18 -2.63 7.89 -1.51
N VAL A 19 -2.24 6.73 -0.97
CA VAL A 19 -2.42 6.44 0.46
C VAL A 19 -1.70 7.48 1.31
N ILE A 20 -0.43 7.77 1.01
CA ILE A 20 0.38 8.73 1.77
C ILE A 20 -0.23 10.14 1.74
N ASP A 21 -0.68 10.59 0.57
CA ASP A 21 -1.26 11.93 0.38
C ASP A 21 -2.67 12.08 1.00
N ILE A 22 -3.51 11.06 0.87
CA ILE A 22 -4.87 11.06 1.43
C ILE A 22 -4.80 10.95 2.95
N ASP A 23 -3.86 10.20 3.52
CA ASP A 23 -3.79 9.90 4.95
C ASP A 23 -3.73 11.15 5.84
N SER A 24 -3.03 12.22 5.42
CA SER A 24 -3.00 13.49 6.17
C SER A 24 -4.33 14.24 6.21
N ARG A 25 -5.25 13.95 5.28
CA ARG A 25 -6.51 14.69 5.11
C ARG A 25 -7.72 13.84 5.49
N ASN A 26 -7.66 12.54 5.21
CA ASN A 26 -8.72 11.58 5.49
C ASN A 26 -8.15 10.16 5.73
N PRO A 27 -7.74 9.86 6.96
CA PRO A 27 -7.24 8.54 7.38
C PRO A 27 -8.17 7.35 7.04
N GLN A 28 -9.49 7.54 7.08
CA GLN A 28 -10.45 6.46 6.81
C GLN A 28 -10.52 6.12 5.32
N THR A 29 -10.44 7.12 4.45
CA THR A 29 -10.35 6.88 3.00
C THR A 29 -9.00 6.27 2.64
N ALA A 30 -7.91 6.76 3.23
CA ALA A 30 -6.58 6.21 3.01
C ALA A 30 -6.48 4.73 3.40
N SER A 31 -7.06 4.32 4.52
CA SER A 31 -7.04 2.92 4.96
C SER A 31 -7.85 2.00 4.03
N ARG A 32 -8.97 2.47 3.49
CA ARG A 32 -9.73 1.74 2.45
C ARG A 32 -8.90 1.56 1.18
N VAL A 33 -8.19 2.59 0.73
CA VAL A 33 -7.30 2.48 -0.43
C VAL A 33 -6.15 1.51 -0.15
N ALA A 34 -5.53 1.59 1.03
CA ALA A 34 -4.45 0.70 1.47
C ALA A 34 -4.88 -0.79 1.50
N SER A 35 -6.16 -1.06 1.80
CA SER A 35 -6.70 -2.44 1.79
C SER A 35 -6.62 -3.13 0.42
N SER A 36 -6.46 -2.37 -0.67
CA SER A 36 -6.22 -2.92 -2.02
C SER A 36 -4.96 -3.80 -2.09
N PHE A 37 -4.02 -3.61 -1.17
CA PHE A 37 -2.83 -4.44 -1.07
C PHE A 37 -3.09 -5.79 -0.40
N ASN A 38 -4.23 -6.05 0.26
CA ASN A 38 -4.46 -7.28 1.04
C ASN A 38 -4.28 -8.59 0.26
N MET A 39 -4.53 -8.59 -1.05
CA MET A 39 -4.39 -9.78 -1.90
C MET A 39 -2.96 -10.00 -2.42
N TRP A 40 -1.96 -9.21 -2.00
CA TRP A 40 -0.62 -9.26 -2.57
C TRP A 40 0.08 -10.62 -2.47
N LYS A 41 -0.21 -11.41 -1.44
CA LYS A 41 0.34 -12.76 -1.26
C LYS A 41 -0.05 -13.80 -2.31
N THR A 42 -1.11 -13.55 -3.07
CA THR A 42 -1.52 -14.47 -4.15
C THR A 42 -0.82 -14.18 -5.47
N LEU A 43 -0.04 -13.09 -5.53
CA LEU A 43 0.75 -12.72 -6.70
C LEU A 43 2.03 -13.56 -6.79
N ASP A 44 2.70 -13.54 -7.94
CA ASP A 44 4.04 -14.13 -8.08
C ASP A 44 5.08 -13.39 -7.23
N THR A 45 6.20 -14.06 -6.96
CA THR A 45 7.28 -13.58 -6.07
C THR A 45 7.76 -12.17 -6.41
N LYS A 46 7.91 -11.84 -7.70
CA LYS A 46 8.40 -10.52 -8.10
C LYS A 46 7.40 -9.42 -7.76
N ARG A 47 6.11 -9.66 -8.00
CA ARG A 47 5.05 -8.71 -7.62
C ARG A 47 4.89 -8.61 -6.10
N GLN A 48 5.06 -9.72 -5.39
CA GLN A 48 5.05 -9.70 -3.93
C GLN A 48 6.13 -8.78 -3.37
N GLU A 49 7.36 -8.86 -3.88
CA GLU A 49 8.46 -7.98 -3.48
C GLU A 49 8.13 -6.50 -3.75
N LEU A 50 7.60 -6.19 -4.93
CA LEU A 50 7.21 -4.82 -5.29
C LEU A 50 6.13 -4.26 -4.34
N VAL A 51 5.09 -5.05 -4.04
CA VAL A 51 4.05 -4.61 -3.10
C VAL A 51 4.62 -4.46 -1.69
N LYS A 52 5.47 -5.39 -1.24
CA LYS A 52 6.10 -5.33 0.08
C LYS A 52 6.96 -4.07 0.25
N THR A 53 7.71 -3.68 -0.78
CA THR A 53 8.48 -2.43 -0.79
C THR A 53 7.56 -1.21 -0.60
N GLU A 54 6.43 -1.16 -1.30
CA GLU A 54 5.49 -0.04 -1.18
C GLU A 54 4.75 -0.03 0.17
N LEU A 55 4.38 -1.19 0.72
CA LEU A 55 3.81 -1.30 2.07
C LEU A 55 4.80 -0.79 3.14
N GLN A 56 6.06 -1.18 3.05
CA GLN A 56 7.12 -0.69 3.94
C GLN A 56 7.32 0.82 3.80
N ARG A 57 7.23 1.36 2.57
CA ARG A 57 7.30 2.80 2.32
C ARG A 57 6.17 3.56 2.99
N ILE A 58 4.93 3.04 2.94
CA ILE A 58 3.79 3.64 3.62
C ILE A 58 4.02 3.66 5.14
N LEU A 59 4.50 2.55 5.73
CA LEU A 59 4.81 2.49 7.17
C LEU A 59 5.89 3.46 7.61
N ALA A 60 6.86 3.75 6.73
CA ALA A 60 7.94 4.68 7.01
C ALA A 60 7.50 6.16 6.96
N LYS A 61 6.26 6.47 6.54
CA LYS A 61 5.74 7.83 6.49
C LYS A 61 5.68 8.45 7.90
N PRO A 62 6.36 9.58 8.16
CA PRO A 62 6.19 10.31 9.41
C PRO A 62 4.74 10.80 9.58
N GLY A 63 4.20 10.64 10.80
CA GLY A 63 2.83 11.06 11.11
C GLY A 63 1.74 10.21 10.44
N LEU A 64 2.06 8.97 10.05
CA LEU A 64 1.08 8.01 9.54
C LEU A 64 -0.07 7.82 10.55
N SER A 65 -1.31 7.87 10.07
CA SER A 65 -2.44 7.64 10.96
C SER A 65 -2.49 6.21 11.49
N SER A 66 -3.07 6.04 12.69
CA SER A 66 -3.27 4.72 13.29
C SER A 66 -4.12 3.79 12.40
N ASN A 67 -5.11 4.34 11.67
CA ASN A 67 -5.96 3.58 10.76
C ASN A 67 -5.15 2.94 9.62
N VAL A 68 -4.28 3.71 8.96
CA VAL A 68 -3.46 3.20 7.86
C VAL A 68 -2.38 2.28 8.41
N PHE A 69 -1.75 2.64 9.53
CA PHE A 69 -0.75 1.80 10.20
C PHE A 69 -1.29 0.41 10.50
N GLU A 70 -2.51 0.31 11.06
CA GLU A 70 -3.13 -0.97 11.40
C GLU A 70 -3.34 -1.84 10.15
N ILE A 71 -3.93 -1.28 9.09
CA ILE A 71 -4.17 -2.02 7.84
C ILE A 71 -2.86 -2.49 7.23
N VAL A 72 -1.89 -1.59 7.04
CA VAL A 72 -0.63 -1.91 6.37
C VAL A 72 0.21 -2.90 7.17
N SER A 73 0.27 -2.75 8.50
CA SER A 73 0.98 -3.70 9.37
C SER A 73 0.32 -5.07 9.34
N LYS A 74 -1.02 -5.14 9.38
CA LYS A 74 -1.76 -6.39 9.22
C LYS A 74 -1.52 -7.01 7.85
N SER A 75 -1.45 -6.24 6.78
CA SER A 75 -1.15 -6.77 5.44
C SER A 75 0.26 -7.37 5.34
N LEU A 76 1.24 -6.89 6.12
CA LEU A 76 2.61 -7.43 6.12
C LEU A 76 2.80 -8.64 7.05
N ALA A 77 2.01 -8.74 8.12
CA ALA A 77 2.14 -9.73 9.19
C ALA A 77 1.52 -11.11 8.88
N ASN A 78 1.05 -11.33 7.67
CA ASN A 78 -0.35 -11.33 7.22
C ASN A 78 -0.26 -11.52 5.73
#